data_AF-A0A674D0K0-F1
#
_entry.id   AF-A0A674D0K0-F1
#
_cell.length_a   1.000
_cell.length_b   1.000
_cell.length_c   1.000
_cell.angle_alpha   90.00
_cell.angle_beta   90.00
_cell.angle_gamma   90.00
#
_symmetry.space_group_name_H-M   'P 1'
#
loop_
_entity.id
_entity.type
_entity.pdbx_description
1 polymer ?
#
loop_
_entity_poly.entity_id
_entity_poly.type
_entity_poly.pdbx_seq_one_letter_code
_entity_poly.pdbx_strand_id
1 'polypeptide(L)'
;MLMQGVNEARESERERESERESKRDTRPAPPKCASVKVFRLGIQHTHTHFPVRHTSTAVLHLGMGRSYQIIMLENKVFSCFVFYSVLLVIKMYIIAIITGQVRLRKKAFANPEDAQRHGGLQHFREDPDVERCQRAHRNDVENIVPFLFLGAVYSLIGPSLAVARAHFLVFFLFRMLHTLAYLCVLRAPMRSLAYVIAQVPCISMAVQILTAVSSYACSDSIGDRVNL
;
A
#
# COMPACT_ATOMS: atom_id res chain seq x y z
N MET A 1 -45.39 24.67 -20.12
CA MET A 1 -44.98 23.25 -20.07
C MET A 1 -43.58 23.03 -19.50
N LEU A 2 -42.53 23.78 -19.87
CA LEU A 2 -41.18 23.58 -19.32
C LEU A 2 -41.01 23.92 -17.82
N MET A 3 -41.83 24.81 -17.26
CA MET A 3 -41.77 25.16 -15.83
C MET A 3 -42.51 24.17 -14.90
N GLN A 4 -43.38 23.31 -15.43
CA GLN A 4 -44.07 22.28 -14.62
C GLN A 4 -43.12 21.11 -14.32
N GLY A 5 -42.37 20.63 -15.31
CA GLY A 5 -41.44 19.51 -15.13
C GLY A 5 -40.26 19.81 -14.17
N VAL A 6 -39.85 21.07 -14.04
CA VAL A 6 -38.77 21.46 -13.09
C VAL A 6 -39.28 21.46 -11.64
N ASN A 7 -40.55 21.77 -11.41
CA ASN A 7 -41.13 21.72 -10.06
C ASN A 7 -41.38 20.28 -9.62
N GLU A 8 -41.87 19.42 -10.51
CA GLU A 8 -42.07 17.98 -10.22
C GLU A 8 -40.76 17.26 -9.91
N ALA A 9 -39.68 17.58 -10.64
CA ALA A 9 -38.35 17.04 -10.34
C ALA A 9 -37.83 17.47 -8.96
N ARG A 10 -38.04 18.73 -8.57
CA ARG A 10 -37.64 19.26 -7.26
C ARG A 10 -38.44 18.67 -6.10
N GLU A 11 -39.70 18.34 -6.30
CA GLU A 11 -40.51 17.65 -5.29
C GLU A 11 -40.03 16.20 -5.10
N SER A 12 -39.70 15.51 -6.19
CA SER A 12 -39.16 14.14 -6.13
C SER A 12 -37.81 14.03 -5.40
N GLU A 13 -36.96 15.06 -5.49
CA GLU A 13 -35.68 15.11 -4.75
C GLU A 13 -35.89 15.36 -3.26
N ARG A 14 -36.85 16.22 -2.89
CA ARG A 14 -37.18 16.48 -1.48
C ARG A 14 -37.76 15.26 -0.78
N GLU A 15 -38.61 14.49 -1.46
CA GLU A 15 -39.14 13.24 -0.92
C GLU A 15 -38.01 12.22 -0.67
N ARG A 16 -37.07 12.09 -1.60
CA ARG A 16 -35.90 11.20 -1.46
C ARG A 16 -34.95 11.63 -0.35
N GLU A 17 -34.79 12.93 -0.10
CA GLU A 17 -34.01 13.43 1.04
C GLU A 17 -34.71 13.15 2.37
N SER A 18 -36.03 13.36 2.45
CA SER A 18 -36.82 13.06 3.66
C SER A 18 -36.77 11.58 4.04
N GLU A 19 -36.78 10.68 3.05
CA GLU A 19 -36.70 9.24 3.26
C GLU A 19 -35.29 8.78 3.70
N ARG A 20 -34.25 9.48 3.23
CA ARG A 20 -32.85 9.27 3.66
C ARG A 20 -32.60 9.74 5.10
N GLU A 21 -33.25 10.82 5.52
CA GLU A 21 -33.20 11.30 6.90
C GLU A 21 -33.95 10.37 7.85
N SER A 22 -35.13 9.89 7.47
CA SER A 22 -35.89 8.91 8.25
C SER A 22 -35.09 7.62 8.52
N LYS A 23 -34.36 7.09 7.52
CA LYS A 23 -33.49 5.91 7.69
C LYS A 23 -32.23 6.16 8.53
N ARG A 24 -31.82 7.42 8.71
CA ARG A 24 -30.63 7.75 9.54
C ARG A 24 -30.94 7.60 11.03
N ASP A 25 -32.18 7.87 11.45
CA ASP A 25 -32.63 7.83 12.85
C ASP A 25 -32.88 6.40 13.38
N THR A 26 -33.04 5.42 12.50
CA THR A 26 -33.23 4.01 12.88
C THR A 26 -31.93 3.21 13.09
N ARG A 27 -30.75 3.85 13.06
CA ARG A 27 -29.49 3.14 13.29
C ARG A 27 -29.27 2.90 14.80
N PRO A 28 -29.10 1.65 15.26
CA PRO A 28 -28.90 1.36 16.68
C PRO A 28 -27.58 1.96 17.17
N ALA A 29 -27.63 2.56 18.36
CA ALA A 29 -26.49 3.21 19.00
C ALA A 29 -25.36 2.21 19.35
N PRO A 30 -24.08 2.64 19.32
CA PRO A 30 -22.98 1.78 19.70
C PRO A 30 -23.04 1.42 21.20
N PRO A 31 -22.66 0.19 21.60
CA PRO A 31 -22.72 -0.22 22.99
C PRO A 31 -21.72 0.57 23.85
N LYS A 32 -22.20 1.05 25.00
CA LYS A 32 -21.42 1.80 25.99
C LYS A 32 -20.42 0.87 26.69
N CYS A 33 -19.16 1.27 26.70
CA CYS A 33 -18.08 0.61 27.43
C CYS A 33 -18.33 0.72 28.94
N ALA A 34 -18.59 -0.42 29.60
CA ALA A 34 -18.80 -0.47 31.05
C ALA A 34 -17.48 -0.79 31.77
N SER A 35 -17.01 0.16 32.57
CA SER A 35 -15.94 -0.03 33.56
C SER A 35 -16.36 -1.06 34.61
N VAL A 36 -15.62 -2.16 34.73
CA VAL A 36 -15.79 -3.12 35.83
C VAL A 36 -14.90 -2.70 37.00
N LYS A 37 -15.54 -2.35 38.12
CA LYS A 37 -14.92 -2.11 39.43
C LYS A 37 -14.42 -3.43 40.01
N VAL A 38 -13.18 -3.40 40.52
CA VAL A 38 -12.58 -4.45 41.34
C VAL A 38 -13.30 -4.49 42.68
N PHE A 39 -13.88 -5.64 43.05
CA PHE A 39 -14.39 -5.91 44.38
C PHE A 39 -13.62 -7.08 44.99
N ARG A 40 -12.89 -6.81 46.07
CA ARG A 40 -12.09 -7.77 46.83
C ARG A 40 -12.89 -8.12 48.08
N LEU A 41 -13.34 -9.36 48.19
CA LEU A 41 -13.81 -9.92 49.46
C LEU A 41 -13.16 -11.29 49.62
N GLY A 42 -12.30 -11.41 50.63
CA GLY A 42 -11.73 -12.68 51.05
C GLY A 42 -12.61 -13.32 52.11
N ILE A 43 -12.74 -14.64 52.06
CA ILE A 43 -13.00 -15.49 53.22
C ILE A 43 -12.19 -16.78 53.03
N GLN A 44 -11.49 -17.15 54.09
CA GLN A 44 -10.60 -18.29 54.21
C GLN A 44 -11.35 -19.61 54.45
N HIS A 45 -10.63 -20.71 54.17
CA HIS A 45 -10.40 -21.89 55.02
C HIS A 45 -10.76 -23.28 54.47
N THR A 46 -9.71 -24.11 54.57
CA THR A 46 -9.62 -25.58 54.81
C THR A 46 -9.81 -26.59 53.67
N HIS A 47 -8.65 -26.98 53.13
CA HIS A 47 -8.13 -28.35 52.94
C HIS A 47 -9.10 -29.49 52.62
N THR A 48 -8.88 -30.12 51.45
CA THR A 48 -8.52 -31.54 51.36
C THR A 48 -7.82 -31.81 50.03
N HIS A 49 -6.74 -32.57 50.10
CA HIS A 49 -5.82 -32.93 49.02
C HIS A 49 -6.38 -34.14 48.25
N PHE A 50 -6.56 -34.03 46.93
CA PHE A 50 -6.53 -35.18 45.99
C PHE A 50 -6.14 -34.69 44.58
N PRO A 51 -5.07 -35.20 43.96
CA PRO A 51 -4.66 -34.76 42.63
C PRO A 51 -5.36 -35.63 41.57
N VAL A 52 -6.38 -35.09 40.91
CA VAL A 52 -6.94 -35.67 39.67
C VAL A 52 -6.52 -34.76 38.52
N ARG A 53 -5.72 -35.32 37.60
CA ARG A 53 -5.32 -34.69 36.33
C ARG A 53 -6.57 -34.34 35.53
N HIS A 54 -6.97 -33.08 35.55
CA HIS A 54 -7.91 -32.54 34.58
C HIS A 54 -7.15 -31.99 33.38
N THR A 55 -7.46 -32.60 32.24
CA THR A 55 -7.25 -32.12 30.88
C THR A 55 -7.51 -30.62 30.76
N SER A 56 -6.46 -29.85 30.47
CA SER A 56 -6.57 -28.43 30.18
C SER A 56 -6.89 -28.23 28.70
N THR A 57 -8.16 -28.34 28.36
CA THR A 57 -8.74 -27.83 27.11
C THR A 57 -9.25 -26.42 27.36
N ALA A 58 -8.38 -25.41 27.32
CA ALA A 58 -8.77 -24.01 27.06
C ALA A 58 -7.58 -23.05 27.11
N VAL A 59 -6.75 -22.97 26.06
CA VAL A 59 -6.11 -21.70 25.65
C VAL A 59 -5.81 -21.77 24.14
N LEU A 60 -6.85 -21.60 23.31
CA LEU A 60 -6.71 -21.52 21.85
C LEU A 60 -7.53 -20.32 21.40
N HIS A 61 -6.96 -19.10 21.48
CA HIS A 61 -7.42 -17.98 20.63
C HIS A 61 -6.54 -16.71 20.54
N LEU A 62 -5.28 -16.71 21.02
CA LEU A 62 -4.39 -15.52 20.92
C LEU A 62 -2.98 -15.79 20.35
N GLY A 63 -2.73 -16.98 19.78
CA GLY A 63 -1.42 -17.35 19.23
C GLY A 63 -1.24 -17.17 17.72
N MET A 64 -2.32 -17.20 16.93
CA MET A 64 -2.21 -17.22 15.47
C MET A 64 -1.64 -15.93 14.87
N GLY A 65 -1.98 -14.75 15.41
CA GLY A 65 -1.56 -13.46 14.82
C GLY A 65 -0.07 -13.14 14.96
N ARG A 66 0.62 -13.66 15.98
CA ARG A 66 2.07 -13.46 16.19
C ARG A 66 2.92 -14.47 15.43
N SER A 67 2.40 -15.68 15.21
CA SER A 67 3.14 -16.75 14.51
C SER A 67 3.28 -16.48 13.02
N TYR A 68 2.26 -15.97 12.32
CA TYR A 68 2.36 -15.64 10.89
C TYR A 68 3.31 -14.48 10.59
N GLN A 69 3.40 -13.48 11.48
CA GLN A 69 4.34 -12.36 11.35
C GLN A 69 5.81 -12.80 11.39
N ILE A 70 6.12 -13.86 12.16
CA ILE A 70 7.47 -14.41 12.24
C ILE A 70 7.80 -15.26 11.00
N ILE A 71 6.83 -16.02 10.46
CA ILE A 71 7.05 -16.90 9.30
C ILE A 71 7.38 -16.12 8.02
N MET A 72 6.72 -14.99 7.76
CA MET A 72 6.99 -14.18 6.55
C MET A 72 8.35 -13.45 6.61
N LEU A 73 8.80 -13.02 7.79
CA LEU A 73 10.08 -12.33 7.97
C LEU A 73 11.28 -13.28 8.12
N GLU A 74 11.04 -14.58 8.30
CA GLU A 74 12.09 -15.60 8.35
C GLU A 74 12.75 -15.80 6.97
N ASN A 75 11.98 -15.60 5.88
CA ASN A 75 12.56 -15.51 4.55
C ASN A 75 13.37 -14.21 4.43
N LYS A 76 14.69 -14.35 4.60
CA LYS A 76 15.66 -13.23 4.52
C LYS A 76 15.55 -12.44 3.21
N VAL A 77 15.22 -13.10 2.09
CA VAL A 77 15.03 -12.43 0.80
C VAL A 77 13.77 -11.56 0.85
N PHE A 78 12.65 -12.13 1.30
CA PHE A 78 11.39 -11.40 1.39
C PHE A 78 11.47 -10.24 2.38
N SER A 79 12.10 -10.41 3.53
CA SER A 79 12.35 -9.33 4.49
C SER A 79 13.18 -8.20 3.88
N CYS A 80 14.23 -8.54 3.10
CA CYS A 80 15.04 -7.57 2.37
C CYS A 80 14.21 -6.83 1.30
N PHE A 81 13.37 -7.55 0.55
CA PHE A 81 12.45 -6.98 -0.42
C PHE A 81 11.48 -5.98 0.24
N VAL A 82 10.84 -6.37 1.34
CA VAL A 82 9.88 -5.52 2.08
C VAL A 82 10.57 -4.24 2.56
N PHE A 83 11.78 -4.34 3.10
CA PHE A 83 12.54 -3.18 3.55
C PHE A 83 12.73 -2.13 2.44
N TYR A 84 13.27 -2.52 1.28
CA TYR A 84 13.46 -1.60 0.15
C TYR A 84 12.14 -1.12 -0.45
N SER A 85 11.12 -1.98 -0.49
CA SER A 85 9.78 -1.65 -0.96
C SER A 85 9.13 -0.55 -0.13
N VAL A 86 9.20 -0.65 1.19
CA VAL A 86 8.66 0.36 2.11
C VAL A 86 9.39 1.70 1.92
N LEU A 87 10.72 1.69 1.76
CA LEU A 87 11.49 2.91 1.50
C LEU A 87 11.07 3.59 0.18
N LEU A 88 10.81 2.81 -0.87
CA LEU A 88 10.32 3.32 -2.15
C LEU A 88 8.92 3.92 -2.03
N VAL A 89 8.03 3.29 -1.29
CA VAL A 89 6.68 3.82 -1.04
C VAL A 89 6.73 5.11 -0.22
N ILE A 90 7.56 5.16 0.84
CA ILE A 90 7.79 6.37 1.62
C ILE A 90 8.29 7.51 0.71
N LYS A 91 9.23 7.22 -0.19
CA LYS A 91 9.71 8.19 -1.19
C LYS A 91 8.58 8.71 -2.07
N MET A 92 7.66 7.87 -2.53
CA MET A 92 6.51 8.30 -3.32
C MET A 92 5.60 9.26 -2.53
N TYR A 93 5.36 8.99 -1.25
CA TYR A 93 4.62 9.91 -0.38
C TYR A 93 5.34 11.24 -0.20
N ILE A 94 6.67 11.24 -0.04
CA ILE A 94 7.47 12.46 0.03
C ILE A 94 7.29 13.30 -1.24
N ILE A 95 7.28 12.68 -2.44
CA ILE A 95 7.06 13.39 -3.71
C ILE A 95 5.64 13.96 -3.81
N ALA A 96 4.62 13.25 -3.31
CA ALA A 96 3.27 13.79 -3.25
C ALA A 96 3.18 15.03 -2.35
N ILE A 97 3.81 14.99 -1.16
CA ILE A 97 3.90 16.13 -0.24
C ILE A 97 4.64 17.31 -0.90
N ILE A 98 5.81 17.06 -1.51
CA ILE A 98 6.56 18.09 -2.24
C ILE A 98 5.70 18.74 -3.32
N THR A 99 4.95 17.94 -4.10
CA THR A 99 4.05 18.45 -5.13
C THR A 99 3.02 19.41 -4.54
N GLY A 100 2.37 19.04 -3.42
CA GLY A 100 1.42 19.92 -2.73
C GLY A 100 2.06 21.22 -2.22
N GLN A 101 3.26 21.14 -1.64
CA GLN A 101 3.99 22.31 -1.17
C GLN A 101 4.41 23.25 -2.32
N VAL A 102 4.80 22.70 -3.47
CA VAL A 102 5.12 23.50 -4.66
C VAL A 102 3.88 24.21 -5.19
N ARG A 103 2.72 23.55 -5.23
CA ARG A 103 1.43 24.17 -5.61
C ARG A 103 1.09 25.36 -4.73
N LEU A 104 1.23 25.22 -3.42
CA LEU A 104 0.99 26.29 -2.46
C LEU A 104 1.98 27.45 -2.64
N ARG A 105 3.29 27.15 -2.74
CA ARG A 105 4.35 28.16 -2.90
C ARG A 105 4.22 28.95 -4.19
N LYS A 106 3.89 28.29 -5.30
CA LYS A 106 3.77 28.89 -6.65
C LYS A 106 2.38 29.46 -6.94
N LYS A 107 1.41 29.21 -6.04
CA LYS A 107 -0.02 29.48 -6.25
C LYS A 107 -0.49 29.00 -7.63
N ALA A 108 -0.32 27.70 -7.85
CA ALA A 108 -0.66 27.00 -9.08
C ALA A 108 -1.47 25.75 -8.75
N PHE A 109 -2.79 25.90 -8.82
CA PHE A 109 -3.75 24.87 -8.41
C PHE A 109 -4.40 24.23 -9.62
N ALA A 110 -4.68 22.93 -9.51
CA ALA A 110 -5.29 22.14 -10.57
C ALA A 110 -6.82 22.19 -10.56
N ASN A 111 -7.44 22.72 -9.50
CA ASN A 111 -8.88 22.85 -9.39
C ASN A 111 -9.26 24.31 -9.09
N PRO A 112 -10.38 24.81 -9.64
CA PRO A 112 -10.80 26.20 -9.47
C PRO A 112 -11.19 26.54 -8.01
N GLU A 113 -11.73 25.59 -7.25
CA GLU A 113 -12.10 25.76 -5.84
C GLU A 113 -10.86 25.96 -4.95
N ASP A 114 -9.76 25.24 -5.23
CA ASP A 114 -8.49 25.41 -4.53
C ASP A 114 -7.89 26.78 -4.84
N ALA A 115 -7.97 27.21 -6.11
CA ALA A 115 -7.51 28.53 -6.53
C ALA A 115 -8.29 29.65 -5.84
N GLN A 116 -9.62 29.56 -5.78
CA GLN A 116 -10.46 30.52 -5.06
C GLN A 116 -10.12 30.58 -3.57
N ARG A 117 -9.94 29.43 -2.91
CA ARG A 117 -9.55 29.37 -1.50
C ARG A 117 -8.19 30.02 -1.22
N HIS A 118 -7.29 30.04 -2.21
CA HIS A 118 -5.90 30.48 -2.06
C HIS A 118 -5.56 31.79 -2.79
N GLY A 119 -6.56 32.60 -3.16
CA GLY A 119 -6.36 33.98 -3.61
C GLY A 119 -7.07 34.38 -4.91
N GLY A 120 -7.77 33.46 -5.57
CA GLY A 120 -8.61 33.76 -6.74
C GLY A 120 -8.35 32.85 -7.94
N LEU A 121 -9.27 32.90 -8.91
CA LEU A 121 -9.26 32.06 -10.12
C LEU A 121 -8.01 32.23 -10.99
N GLN A 122 -7.29 33.35 -10.88
CA GLN A 122 -6.00 33.54 -11.56
C GLN A 122 -4.92 32.52 -11.14
N HIS A 123 -5.11 31.83 -10.01
CA HIS A 123 -4.23 30.76 -9.53
C HIS A 123 -4.64 29.36 -10.02
N PHE A 124 -5.76 29.23 -10.75
CA PHE A 124 -6.12 28.03 -11.50
C PHE A 124 -5.31 28.03 -12.79
N ARG A 125 -4.09 27.49 -12.70
CA ARG A 125 -3.09 27.51 -13.76
C ARG A 125 -2.08 26.39 -13.58
N GLU A 126 -1.43 26.05 -14.68
CA GLU A 126 -0.28 25.13 -14.68
C GLU A 126 1.01 25.86 -14.28
N ASP A 127 1.95 25.11 -13.72
CA ASP A 127 3.28 25.59 -13.36
C ASP A 127 4.33 24.51 -13.71
N PRO A 128 5.43 24.87 -14.39
CA PRO A 128 6.44 23.89 -14.83
C PRO A 128 7.08 23.08 -13.69
N ASP A 129 7.21 23.62 -12.49
CA ASP A 129 7.78 22.92 -11.34
C ASP A 129 6.76 21.93 -10.75
N VAL A 130 5.48 22.29 -10.73
CA VAL A 130 4.38 21.39 -10.33
C VAL A 130 4.31 20.20 -11.29
N GLU A 131 4.28 20.45 -12.60
CA GLU A 131 4.26 19.39 -13.60
C GLU A 131 5.50 18.49 -13.51
N ARG A 132 6.66 19.06 -13.20
CA ARG A 132 7.90 18.30 -13.01
C ARG A 132 7.78 17.33 -11.84
N CYS A 133 7.21 17.75 -10.71
CA CYS A 133 6.94 16.88 -9.58
C CYS A 133 5.94 15.77 -9.96
N GLN A 134 4.90 16.12 -10.72
CA GLN A 134 3.91 15.14 -11.21
C GLN A 134 4.52 14.12 -12.18
N ARG A 135 5.40 14.54 -13.09
CA ARG A 135 6.13 13.63 -14.00
C ARG A 135 7.05 12.69 -13.22
N ALA A 136 7.74 13.19 -12.18
CA ALA A 136 8.55 12.36 -11.31
C ALA A 136 7.68 11.30 -10.58
N HIS A 137 6.55 11.72 -10.00
CA HIS A 137 5.63 10.81 -9.30
C HIS A 137 4.98 9.78 -10.25
N ARG A 138 4.58 10.19 -11.45
CA ARG A 138 4.02 9.28 -12.46
C ARG A 138 5.03 8.23 -12.87
N ASN A 139 6.27 8.65 -13.14
CA ASN A 139 7.33 7.70 -13.45
C ASN A 139 7.64 6.77 -12.26
N ASP A 140 7.52 7.24 -11.03
CA ASP A 140 7.59 6.36 -9.87
C ASP A 140 6.50 5.30 -9.87
N VAL A 141 5.25 5.66 -10.11
CA VAL A 141 4.14 4.69 -10.24
C VAL A 141 4.43 3.67 -11.34
N GLU A 142 4.81 4.13 -12.53
CA GLU A 142 5.10 3.27 -13.70
C GLU A 142 6.23 2.25 -13.48
N ASN A 143 7.14 2.48 -12.52
CA ASN A 143 8.30 1.62 -12.32
C ASN A 143 8.31 0.91 -10.97
N ILE A 144 7.89 1.59 -9.89
CA ILE A 144 7.85 1.00 -8.55
C ILE A 144 6.73 -0.02 -8.47
N VAL A 145 5.54 0.22 -9.05
CA VAL A 145 4.44 -0.76 -9.00
C VAL A 145 4.83 -2.10 -9.65
N PRO A 146 5.38 -2.14 -10.89
CA PRO A 146 5.90 -3.38 -11.45
C PRO A 146 7.02 -4.01 -10.61
N PHE A 147 7.93 -3.22 -10.04
CA PHE A 147 8.98 -3.74 -9.16
C PHE A 147 8.41 -4.38 -7.89
N LEU A 148 7.38 -3.80 -7.28
CA LEU A 148 6.74 -4.39 -6.09
C LEU A 148 6.14 -5.76 -6.43
N PHE A 149 5.50 -5.89 -7.60
CA PHE A 149 4.97 -7.16 -8.07
C PHE A 149 6.11 -8.17 -8.35
N LEU A 150 7.08 -7.79 -9.18
CA LEU A 150 8.19 -8.66 -9.58
C LEU A 150 9.04 -9.08 -8.37
N GLY A 151 9.37 -8.15 -7.47
CA GLY A 151 10.19 -8.42 -6.30
C GLY A 151 9.48 -9.34 -5.29
N ALA A 152 8.16 -9.22 -5.15
CA ALA A 152 7.38 -10.14 -4.33
C ALA A 152 7.43 -11.56 -4.89
N VAL A 153 7.10 -11.73 -6.18
CA VAL A 153 7.14 -13.04 -6.86
C VAL A 153 8.56 -13.62 -6.87
N TYR A 154 9.56 -12.79 -7.20
CA TYR A 154 10.97 -13.18 -7.20
C TYR A 154 11.45 -13.65 -5.82
N SER A 155 10.93 -13.08 -4.73
CA SER A 155 11.26 -13.54 -3.37
C SER A 155 10.73 -14.95 -3.05
N LEU A 156 9.75 -15.43 -3.82
CA LEU A 156 9.10 -16.73 -3.63
C LEU A 156 9.75 -17.85 -4.46
N ILE A 157 10.51 -17.54 -5.52
CA ILE A 157 11.19 -18.56 -6.35
C ILE A 157 12.51 -19.08 -5.74
N GLY A 158 12.81 -18.70 -4.49
CA GLY A 158 14.00 -19.15 -3.75
C GLY A 158 15.35 -18.66 -4.32
N PRO A 159 15.51 -17.39 -4.72
CA PRO A 159 16.79 -16.90 -5.25
C PRO A 159 17.85 -16.81 -4.15
N SER A 160 19.12 -16.70 -4.55
CA SER A 160 20.20 -16.46 -3.58
C SER A 160 20.06 -15.07 -2.94
N LEU A 161 20.27 -15.00 -1.62
CA LEU A 161 20.11 -13.77 -0.85
C LEU A 161 21.01 -12.62 -1.34
N ALA A 162 22.25 -12.92 -1.68
CA ALA A 162 23.20 -11.92 -2.17
C ALA A 162 22.72 -11.29 -3.49
N VAL A 163 22.24 -12.12 -4.43
CA VAL A 163 21.75 -11.64 -5.73
C VAL A 163 20.46 -10.86 -5.55
N ALA A 164 19.50 -11.33 -4.74
CA ALA A 164 18.26 -10.61 -4.49
C ALA A 164 18.51 -9.24 -3.83
N ARG A 165 19.38 -9.19 -2.82
CA ARG A 165 19.78 -7.94 -2.19
C ARG A 165 20.40 -6.96 -3.20
N ALA A 166 21.24 -7.44 -4.11
CA ALA A 166 21.81 -6.61 -5.16
C ALA A 166 20.73 -6.03 -6.09
N HIS A 167 19.77 -6.85 -6.53
CA HIS A 167 18.64 -6.39 -7.36
C HIS A 167 17.85 -5.28 -6.67
N PHE A 168 17.44 -5.49 -5.42
CA PHE A 168 16.64 -4.52 -4.67
C PHE A 168 17.42 -3.23 -4.37
N LEU A 169 18.69 -3.35 -3.99
CA LEU A 169 19.55 -2.20 -3.71
C LEU A 169 19.81 -1.36 -4.95
N VAL A 170 20.17 -1.99 -6.08
CA VAL A 170 20.40 -1.28 -7.35
C VAL A 170 19.13 -0.56 -7.78
N PHE A 171 17.98 -1.25 -7.77
CA PHE A 171 16.71 -0.61 -8.08
C PHE A 171 16.45 0.60 -7.17
N PHE A 172 16.55 0.41 -5.85
CA PHE A 172 16.33 1.48 -4.87
C PHE A 172 17.23 2.71 -5.11
N LEU A 173 18.55 2.51 -5.18
CA LEU A 173 19.50 3.61 -5.32
C LEU A 173 19.29 4.41 -6.60
N PHE A 174 19.06 3.72 -7.73
CA PHE A 174 18.85 4.40 -9.00
C PHE A 174 17.47 5.06 -9.09
N ARG A 175 16.43 4.55 -8.39
CA ARG A 175 15.16 5.28 -8.23
C ARG A 175 15.31 6.53 -7.36
N MET A 176 16.14 6.49 -6.32
CA MET A 176 16.49 7.70 -5.53
C MET A 176 17.21 8.72 -6.41
N LEU A 177 18.25 8.29 -7.15
CA LEU A 177 19.01 9.15 -8.06
C LEU A 177 18.12 9.74 -9.16
N HIS A 178 17.24 8.95 -9.75
CA HIS A 178 16.29 9.39 -10.77
C HIS A 178 15.36 10.50 -10.24
N THR A 179 14.87 10.34 -9.01
CA THR A 179 14.03 11.33 -8.33
C THR A 179 14.81 12.62 -8.07
N LEU A 180 16.04 12.51 -7.56
CA LEU A 180 16.92 13.64 -7.33
C LEU A 180 17.26 14.38 -8.63
N ALA A 181 17.56 13.64 -9.71
CA ALA A 181 17.81 14.21 -11.03
C ALA A 181 16.59 14.99 -11.56
N TYR A 182 15.38 14.51 -11.29
CA TYR A 182 14.15 15.21 -11.62
C TYR A 182 13.99 16.51 -10.83
N LEU A 183 14.13 16.47 -9.50
CA LEU A 183 13.84 17.62 -8.63
C LEU A 183 14.95 18.68 -8.64
N CYS A 184 16.22 18.28 -8.68
CA CYS A 184 17.37 19.19 -8.67
C CYS A 184 17.82 19.65 -10.07
N VAL A 185 17.07 19.29 -11.12
CA VAL A 185 17.37 19.66 -12.51
C VAL A 185 18.82 19.31 -12.88
N LEU A 186 19.25 18.09 -12.54
CA LEU A 186 20.59 17.63 -12.88
C LEU A 186 20.76 17.58 -14.40
N ARG A 187 21.98 17.87 -14.86
CA ARG A 187 22.31 17.89 -16.29
C ARG A 187 22.02 16.52 -16.91
N ALA A 188 21.49 16.51 -18.13
CA ALA A 188 21.41 15.29 -18.92
C ALA A 188 22.83 14.69 -19.07
N PRO A 189 22.98 13.35 -19.04
CA PRO A 189 21.94 12.31 -19.16
C PRO A 189 21.52 11.64 -17.84
N MET A 190 21.81 12.23 -16.67
CA MET A 190 21.69 11.56 -15.36
C MET A 190 20.34 10.89 -15.10
N ARG A 191 19.23 11.58 -15.44
CA ARG A 191 17.88 11.02 -15.30
C ARG A 191 17.69 9.76 -16.15
N SER A 192 18.01 9.84 -17.44
CA SER A 192 17.80 8.72 -18.37
C SER A 192 18.70 7.54 -18.02
N LEU A 193 19.95 7.81 -17.64
CA LEU A 193 20.88 6.77 -17.20
C LEU A 193 20.39 6.07 -15.93
N ALA A 194 19.92 6.84 -14.94
CA ALA A 194 19.38 6.28 -13.71
C ALA A 194 18.12 5.44 -13.96
N TYR A 195 17.26 5.88 -14.88
CA TYR A 195 16.11 5.09 -15.31
C TYR A 195 16.55 3.76 -15.91
N VAL A 196 17.44 3.76 -16.91
CA VAL A 196 17.88 2.53 -17.59
C VAL A 196 18.52 1.54 -16.63
N ILE A 197 19.40 2.00 -15.73
CA ILE A 197 20.07 1.11 -14.78
C ILE A 197 19.07 0.53 -13.77
N ALA A 198 18.06 1.30 -13.34
CA ALA A 198 17.01 0.78 -12.48
C ALA A 198 16.17 -0.31 -13.16
N GLN A 199 16.02 -0.30 -14.48
CA GLN A 199 15.25 -1.34 -15.18
C GLN A 199 16.00 -2.68 -15.28
N VAL A 200 17.33 -2.69 -15.20
CA VAL A 200 18.15 -3.92 -15.35
C VAL A 200 17.75 -5.00 -14.32
N PRO A 201 17.64 -4.70 -13.00
CA PRO A 201 17.09 -5.65 -12.03
C PRO A 201 15.68 -6.15 -12.37
N CYS A 202 14.79 -5.28 -12.85
CA CYS A 202 13.41 -5.68 -13.17
C CYS A 202 13.37 -6.70 -14.32
N ILE A 203 14.12 -6.45 -15.38
CA ILE A 203 14.21 -7.37 -16.53
C ILE A 203 14.83 -8.69 -16.08
N SER A 204 15.91 -8.65 -15.30
CA SER A 204 16.56 -9.84 -14.76
C SER A 204 15.62 -10.69 -13.90
N MET A 205 14.87 -10.07 -12.98
CA MET A 205 13.88 -10.79 -12.16
C MET A 205 12.77 -11.39 -13.01
N ALA A 206 12.25 -10.64 -14.00
CA ALA A 206 11.20 -11.14 -14.89
C ALA A 206 11.66 -12.38 -15.69
N VAL A 207 12.88 -12.36 -16.24
CA VAL A 207 13.46 -13.52 -16.94
C VAL A 207 13.59 -14.71 -16.00
N GLN A 208 14.14 -14.51 -14.79
CA GLN A 208 14.32 -15.59 -13.83
C GLN A 208 12.98 -16.22 -13.39
N ILE A 209 11.96 -15.39 -13.15
CA ILE A 209 10.61 -15.86 -12.85
C ILE A 209 10.06 -16.69 -14.01
N LEU A 210 10.16 -16.20 -15.25
CA LEU A 210 9.69 -16.94 -16.43
C LEU A 210 10.41 -18.27 -16.60
N THR A 211 11.73 -18.32 -16.41
CA THR A 211 12.49 -19.57 -16.49
C THR A 211 12.10 -20.57 -15.41
N ALA A 212 11.87 -20.09 -14.17
CA ALA A 212 11.46 -20.93 -13.07
C ALA A 212 10.05 -21.51 -13.32
N VAL A 213 9.08 -20.71 -13.74
CA VAL A 213 7.72 -21.18 -14.02
C VAL A 213 7.69 -22.15 -15.21
N SER A 214 8.48 -21.88 -16.25
CA SER A 214 8.53 -22.73 -17.45
C SER A 214 9.10 -24.12 -17.16
N SER A 215 10.07 -24.25 -16.24
CA SER A 215 10.62 -25.55 -15.87
C SER A 215 9.61 -26.40 -15.09
N TYR A 216 8.78 -25.79 -14.25
CA TYR A 216 7.68 -26.49 -13.56
C TYR A 216 6.62 -26.98 -14.55
N ALA A 217 6.15 -26.12 -15.46
CA ALA A 217 5.14 -26.49 -16.45
C ALA A 217 5.61 -27.63 -17.39
N CYS A 218 6.89 -27.65 -17.74
CA CYS A 218 7.47 -28.72 -18.56
C CYS A 218 7.56 -30.05 -17.79
N SER A 219 7.93 -29.99 -16.51
CA SER A 219 8.05 -31.19 -15.66
C SER A 219 6.72 -31.89 -15.45
N ASP A 220 5.64 -31.14 -15.23
CA ASP A 220 4.28 -31.70 -15.11
C ASP A 220 3.82 -32.35 -16.43
N SER A 221 4.14 -31.75 -17.58
CA SER A 221 3.79 -32.32 -18.89
C SER A 221 4.54 -33.63 -19.21
N ILE A 222 5.74 -33.84 -18.64
CA ILE A 222 6.47 -35.11 -18.75
C ILE A 222 5.89 -36.13 -17.78
N GLY A 223 5.54 -35.73 -16.55
CA GLY A 223 4.87 -36.59 -15.57
C GLY A 223 3.55 -37.18 -16.09
N ASP A 224 2.74 -36.37 -16.77
CA ASP A 224 1.49 -36.83 -17.38
C ASP A 224 1.72 -37.81 -18.55
N ARG A 225 2.82 -37.68 -19.29
CA ARG A 225 3.15 -38.59 -20.41
C ARG A 225 3.76 -39.92 -19.97
N VAL A 226 4.42 -39.99 -18.82
CA VAL A 226 5.03 -41.23 -18.30
C VAL A 226 3.99 -42.13 -17.61
N ASN A 227 2.85 -41.57 -17.20
CA ASN A 227 1.76 -42.30 -16.52
C ASN A 227 0.63 -42.76 -17.49
N LEU A 228 0.83 -42.72 -18.80
CA LEU A 228 -0.06 -43.22 -19.86
C LEU A 228 0.63 -44.36 -20.62
#